data_AF-A0A960R510-F1
#
_entry.id   AF-A0A960R510-F1
#
_cell.length_a   1.000
_cell.length_b   1.000
_cell.length_c   1.000
_cell.angle_alpha   90.00
_cell.angle_beta   90.00
_cell.angle_gamma   90.00
#
_symmetry.space_group_name_H-M   'P 1'
#
loop_
_entity.id
_entity.type
_entity.pdbx_description
1 polymer ?
#
loop_
_entity_poly.entity_id
_entity_poly.type
_entity_poly.pdbx_seq_one_letter_code
_entity_poly.pdbx_strand_id
1 'polypeptide(L)' 'CKKPIAGFIAGATAPPGRRMGHAGAIISGGKGTAEAKKEALREAGIAVAETPAEMGATLVKALG' A
#
# COMPACT_ATOMS: atom_id res chain seq x y z
N CYS A 1 -18.42 -2.38 2.81
CA CYS A 1 -17.83 -2.90 4.07
C CYS A 1 -17.96 -1.80 5.13
N LYS A 2 -18.22 -2.11 6.42
CA LYS A 2 -18.31 -1.10 7.51
C LYS A 2 -17.22 -1.25 8.59
N LYS A 3 -16.40 -2.31 8.49
CA LYS A 3 -15.27 -2.49 9.41
C LYS A 3 -14.20 -1.45 9.06
N PRO A 4 -13.49 -0.89 10.04
CA PRO A 4 -12.36 -0.02 9.77
C PRO A 4 -11.24 -0.81 9.10
N ILE A 5 -10.60 -0.20 8.11
CA ILE A 5 -9.56 -0.82 7.29
C ILE A 5 -8.35 0.11 7.26
N ALA A 6 -7.18 -0.46 7.53
CA ALA A 6 -5.89 0.17 7.28
C ALA A 6 -5.03 -0.73 6.40
N GLY A 7 -4.27 -0.14 5.48
CA GLY A 7 -3.39 -0.87 4.56
C GLY A 7 -1.98 -0.28 4.48
N PHE A 8 -1.01 -1.11 4.10
CA PHE A 8 0.34 -0.69 3.75
C PHE A 8 0.75 -1.36 2.43
N ILE A 9 1.36 -0.58 1.54
CA ILE A 9 1.88 -1.07 0.27
C ILE A 9 3.41 -1.04 0.30
N ALA A 10 4.02 -2.22 0.36
CA ALA A 10 5.47 -2.36 0.27
C ALA A 10 5.97 -2.11 -1.15
N GLY A 11 7.26 -1.75 -1.28
CA GLY A 11 7.92 -1.59 -2.58
C GLY A 11 7.87 -0.18 -3.17
N ALA A 12 7.63 0.86 -2.36
CA ALA A 12 7.67 2.26 -2.82
C ALA A 12 9.01 2.66 -3.45
N THR A 13 10.11 2.05 -2.99
CA THR A 13 11.47 2.28 -3.50
C THR A 13 11.93 1.19 -4.48
N ALA A 14 11.04 0.30 -4.93
CA ALA A 14 11.41 -0.78 -5.83
C ALA A 14 11.77 -0.22 -7.22
N PRO A 15 12.93 -0.60 -7.80
CA PRO A 15 13.29 -0.16 -9.13
C PRO A 15 12.40 -0.83 -10.19
N PRO A 16 12.05 -0.13 -11.29
CA PRO A 16 11.26 -0.69 -12.37
C PRO A 16 11.97 -1.85 -13.07
N GLY A 17 11.21 -2.84 -13.56
CA GLY A 17 11.74 -3.99 -14.29
C GLY A 17 12.51 -5.01 -13.44
N ARG A 18 12.59 -4.82 -12.12
CA ARG A 18 13.25 -5.76 -11.20
C ARG A 18 12.23 -6.54 -10.38
N ARG A 19 12.37 -7.87 -10.37
CA ARG A 19 11.66 -8.76 -9.43
C ARG A 19 12.26 -8.63 -8.03
N MET A 20 11.43 -8.32 -7.04
CA MET A 20 11.81 -8.17 -5.64
C MET A 20 11.50 -9.45 -4.84
N GLY A 21 12.23 -10.52 -5.13
CA GLY A 21 12.09 -11.83 -4.46
C GLY A 21 10.81 -12.57 -4.87
N HIS A 22 9.65 -12.10 -4.40
CA HIS A 22 8.35 -12.70 -4.74
C HIS A 22 8.05 -12.59 -6.24
N ALA A 23 7.52 -13.66 -6.84
CA ALA A 23 7.31 -13.74 -8.29
C ALA A 23 6.44 -12.59 -8.85
N GLY A 24 5.40 -12.20 -8.11
CA GLY A 24 4.52 -11.09 -8.48
C GLY A 24 5.00 -9.70 -8.05
N ALA A 25 6.10 -9.59 -7.30
CA ALA A 25 6.62 -8.30 -6.82
C ALA A 25 7.54 -7.66 -7.88
N ILE A 26 6.94 -7.15 -8.96
CA ILE A 26 7.64 -6.48 -10.06
C ILE A 26 6.80 -5.32 -10.61
N ILE A 27 7.45 -4.19 -10.89
CA ILE A 27 6.84 -3.07 -11.61
C ILE A 27 7.15 -3.27 -13.11
N SER A 28 6.12 -3.42 -13.94
CA SER A 28 6.25 -3.65 -15.38
C SER A 28 5.31 -2.74 -16.18
N GLY A 29 5.81 -2.18 -17.28
CA GLY A 29 5.03 -1.29 -18.14
C GLY A 29 4.41 -0.08 -17.43
N GLY A 30 5.07 0.45 -16.39
CA GLY A 30 4.57 1.56 -15.58
C GLY A 30 3.39 1.21 -14.65
N LYS A 31 2.94 -0.05 -14.64
CA LYS A 31 1.83 -0.52 -13.82
C LYS A 31 2.34 -1.25 -12.58
N GLY A 32 1.54 -1.22 -11.51
CA GLY A 32 1.85 -1.90 -10.26
C GLY A 32 2.75 -1.12 -9.30
N THR A 33 2.93 0.19 -9.51
CA THR A 33 3.65 1.06 -8.56
C THR A 33 2.95 1.07 -7.20
N ALA A 34 3.73 1.27 -6.14
CA ALA A 34 3.17 1.38 -4.80
C ALA A 34 2.22 2.57 -4.69
N GLU A 35 2.61 3.74 -5.23
CA GLU A 35 1.81 4.96 -5.17
C GLU A 35 0.46 4.82 -5.86
N ALA A 36 0.38 4.18 -7.04
CA ALA A 36 -0.91 3.95 -7.69
C ALA A 36 -1.86 3.08 -6.84
N LYS A 37 -1.31 2.11 -6.08
CA LYS A 37 -2.11 1.28 -5.17
C LYS A 37 -2.51 2.04 -3.90
N LYS A 38 -1.62 2.87 -3.35
CA LYS A 38 -1.94 3.72 -2.20
C LYS A 38 -3.07 4.69 -2.55
N GLU A 39 -3.01 5.32 -3.72
CA GLU A 39 -4.05 6.25 -4.15
C GLU A 39 -5.41 5.57 -4.32
N ALA A 40 -5.45 4.42 -4.99
CA ALA A 40 -6.69 3.64 -5.12
C ALA A 40 -7.30 3.25 -3.76
N LEU A 41 -6.47 2.97 -2.75
CA LEU A 41 -6.96 2.71 -1.39
C LEU A 41 -7.52 3.99 -0.74
N ARG A 42 -6.83 5.12 -0.86
CA ARG A 42 -7.28 6.41 -0.31
C ARG A 42 -8.59 6.88 -0.96
N GLU A 43 -8.73 6.74 -2.28
CA GLU A 43 -9.96 7.02 -3.03
C GLU A 43 -11.13 6.14 -2.56
N ALA A 44 -10.85 4.91 -2.14
CA ALA A 44 -11.84 4.01 -1.56
C ALA A 44 -12.14 4.29 -0.06
N GLY A 45 -11.55 5.34 0.52
CA GLY A 45 -11.73 5.70 1.94
C GLY A 45 -10.97 4.81 2.91
N ILE A 46 -9.96 4.07 2.45
CA ILE A 46 -9.13 3.20 3.29
C ILE A 46 -7.93 3.99 3.80
N ALA A 47 -7.66 3.93 5.11
CA ALA A 47 -6.48 4.56 5.68
C ALA A 47 -5.20 3.82 5.23
N VAL A 48 -4.18 4.56 4.78
CA VAL A 48 -2.92 3.98 4.31
C VAL A 48 -1.80 4.42 5.23
N ALA A 49 -1.05 3.46 5.78
CA ALA A 49 0.16 3.73 6.55
C ALA A 49 1.33 4.01 5.61
N GLU A 50 2.18 4.98 5.93
CA GLU A 50 3.35 5.31 5.09
C GLU A 50 4.52 4.37 5.37
N THR A 51 4.63 3.88 6.60
CA THR A 51 5.63 2.88 6.98
C THR A 51 4.97 1.64 7.60
N PRO A 52 5.61 0.46 7.55
CA PRO A 52 5.04 -0.74 8.15
C PRO A 52 4.89 -0.61 9.68
N ALA A 53 5.74 0.21 10.33
CA ALA A 53 5.69 0.45 11.77
C ALA A 53 4.43 1.23 12.20
N GLU A 54 3.88 2.05 11.32
CA GLU A 54 2.70 2.87 11.61
C GLU A 54 1.37 2.12 11.46
N MET A 55 1.37 0.87 10.97
CA MET A 55 0.15 0.10 10.67
C MET A 55 -0.85 0.06 11.84
N GLY A 56 -0.36 -0.19 13.05
CA GLY A 56 -1.21 -0.23 14.25
C GLY A 56 -1.83 1.14 14.55
N ALA A 57 -1.03 2.21 14.53
CA ALA A 57 -1.50 3.57 14.78
C ALA A 57 -2.50 4.04 13.72
N THR A 58 -2.27 3.68 12.45
CA THR A 58 -3.19 3.99 11.34
C THR A 58 -4.53 3.27 11.50
N LEU A 59 -4.53 2.00 11.93
CA LEU A 59 -5.78 1.29 12.22
C LEU A 59 -6.53 1.89 13.40
N VAL A 60 -5.82 2.29 14.46
CA VAL A 60 -6.44 2.98 15.61
C VAL A 60 -7.09 4.28 15.16
N LYS A 61 -6.44 5.09 14.33
CA LYS A 61 -7.06 6.31 13.76
C LYS A 61 -8.31 6.02 12.93
N ALA A 62 -8.35 4.88 12.23
CA ALA A 62 -9.49 4.49 11.41
C ALA A 62 -10.69 3.95 12.23
N LEU A 63 -10.48 3.57 13.50
CA LEU A 63 -11.53 3.08 14.40
C LEU A 63 -12.45 4.20 14.90
N GLY A 64 -11.99 5.46 14.89
CA GLY A 64 -12.62 6.59 15.60
C GLY A 64 -12.21 6.63 17.06
#